data_AF-A0A183VAZ6-F1
#
_entry.id   AF-A0A183VAZ6-F1
#
_cell.length_a   1.000
_cell.length_b   1.000
_cell.length_c   1.000
_cell.angle_alpha   90.00
_cell.angle_beta   90.00
_cell.angle_gamma   90.00
#
_symmetry.space_group_name_H-M   'P 1'
#
loop_
_entity.id
_entity.type
_entity.pdbx_description
1 polymer ?
#
loop_
_entity_poly.entity_id
_entity_poly.type
_entity_poly.pdbx_seq_one_letter_code
_entity_poly.pdbx_strand_id
1 'polypeptide(L)' 'MNIRVARAHDLINMQHCNLECLPENYRMDYYVYHLICWPQLSYVAEDDEAQYFPLHA' A
#
# COMPACT_ATOMS: atom_id res chain seq x y z
N MET A 1 12.36 4.46 9.69
CA MET A 1 11.69 3.14 9.56
C MET A 1 10.60 2.95 10.62
N ASN A 2 9.34 3.18 10.25
CA ASN A 2 8.15 3.11 11.09
C ASN A 2 7.19 2.02 10.56
N ILE A 3 6.65 1.15 11.43
CA ILE A 3 5.65 0.14 11.05
C ILE A 3 4.31 0.53 11.62
N ARG A 4 3.30 0.69 10.77
CA ARG A 4 1.93 1.06 11.17
C ARG A 4 0.88 0.30 10.37
N VAL A 5 -0.36 0.32 10.88
CA VAL A 5 -1.52 -0.20 10.16
C VAL A 5 -1.70 0.60 8.86
N ALA A 6 -1.99 -0.11 7.77
CA ALA A 6 -2.22 0.44 6.45
C ALA A 6 -3.50 1.30 6.42
N ARG A 7 -3.48 2.35 5.62
CA ARG A 7 -4.59 3.27 5.39
C ARG A 7 -4.91 3.32 3.90
N ALA A 8 -6.08 3.88 3.56
CA ALA A 8 -6.54 3.92 2.16
C ALA A 8 -5.57 4.60 1.18
N HIS A 9 -4.82 5.61 1.63
CA HIS A 9 -3.82 6.28 0.79
C HIS A 9 -2.56 5.44 0.53
N ASP A 10 -2.30 4.42 1.35
CA ASP A 10 -1.15 3.55 1.19
C ASP A 10 -1.36 2.52 0.08
N LEU A 11 -2.61 2.26 -0.32
CA LEU A 11 -2.94 1.16 -1.23
C LEU A 11 -2.25 1.28 -2.59
N ILE A 12 -2.05 2.51 -3.10
CA ILE A 12 -1.32 2.73 -4.37
C ILE A 12 0.14 2.31 -4.22
N ASN A 13 0.79 2.71 -3.12
CA ASN A 13 2.19 2.36 -2.86
C ASN A 13 2.35 0.87 -2.55
N MET A 14 1.37 0.26 -1.88
CA MET A 14 1.33 -1.20 -1.67
C MET A 14 1.26 -1.95 -3.01
N GLN A 15 0.41 -1.52 -3.93
CA GLN A 15 0.32 -2.11 -5.26
C GLN A 15 1.61 -1.93 -6.06
N HIS A 16 2.20 -0.73 -6.02
CA HIS A 16 3.48 -0.46 -6.68
C HIS A 16 4.59 -1.37 -6.14
N CYS A 17 4.68 -1.54 -4.82
CA CYS A 17 5.65 -2.43 -4.20
C CYS A 17 5.44 -3.90 -4.63
N ASN A 18 4.19 -4.35 -4.72
CA ASN A 18 3.86 -5.68 -5.21
C ASN A 18 4.32 -5.89 -6.67
N LEU A 19 4.10 -4.91 -7.54
CA LEU A 19 4.54 -4.94 -8.94
C LEU A 19 6.05 -5.03 -9.10
N GLU A 20 6.81 -4.31 -8.27
CA GLU A 20 8.26 -4.28 -8.33
C GLU A 20 8.90 -5.53 -7.71
N CYS A 21 8.33 -6.06 -6.63
CA CYS A 21 8.99 -7.09 -5.81
C CYS A 21 8.48 -8.52 -6.04
N LEU A 22 7.28 -8.69 -6.63
CA LEU A 22 6.64 -10.00 -6.76
C LEU A 22 6.14 -10.24 -8.19
N PRO A 23 6.32 -11.46 -8.73
CA PRO A 23 5.73 -11.81 -10.02
C PRO A 23 4.21 -11.96 -9.96
N GLU A 24 3.65 -12.15 -8.75
CA GLU A 24 2.22 -12.32 -8.51
C GLU A 24 1.57 -10.97 -8.18
N ASN A 25 0.67 -10.54 -9.07
CA ASN A 25 0.12 -9.20 -9.08
C ASN A 25 -1.41 -9.19 -8.97
N TYR A 26 -1.92 -8.17 -8.29
CA TYR A 26 -3.36 -8.01 -8.02
C TYR A 26 -3.89 -6.65 -8.50
N ARG A 27 -5.15 -6.64 -8.96
CA ARG A 27 -5.85 -5.39 -9.31
C ARG A 27 -6.24 -4.62 -8.04
N MET A 28 -6.39 -3.30 -8.16
CA MET A 28 -6.68 -2.42 -7.02
C MET A 28 -7.92 -2.84 -6.20
N ASP A 29 -8.96 -3.36 -6.84
CA ASP A 29 -10.16 -3.87 -6.17
C ASP A 29 -9.85 -4.94 -5.11
N TYR A 30 -8.81 -5.74 -5.32
CA TYR A 30 -8.34 -6.74 -4.35
C TYR A 30 -7.78 -6.08 -3.09
N TYR A 31 -6.97 -5.04 -3.24
CA TYR A 31 -6.42 -4.25 -2.14
C TYR A 31 -7.52 -3.53 -1.37
N VAL A 32 -8.49 -2.93 -2.08
CA VAL A 32 -9.67 -2.29 -1.46
C VAL A 32 -10.51 -3.31 -0.69
N TYR A 33 -10.75 -4.49 -1.26
CA TYR A 33 -11.46 -5.58 -0.60
C TYR A 33 -10.80 -5.97 0.73
N HIS A 34 -9.48 -6.12 0.74
CA HIS A 34 -8.73 -6.45 1.96
C HIS A 34 -8.83 -5.36 3.02
N LEU A 35 -8.71 -4.08 2.62
CA LEU A 35 -8.82 -2.96 3.56
C LEU A 35 -10.22 -2.85 4.17
N ILE A 36 -11.28 -3.15 3.42
CA ILE A 36 -12.66 -3.06 3.93
C ILE A 36 -13.01 -4.27 4.81
N CYS A 37 -12.64 -5.48 4.38
CA CYS A 37 -12.99 -6.69 5.11
C CYS A 37 -12.15 -6.88 6.37
N TRP A 38 -10.86 -6.50 6.34
CA TRP A 38 -9.92 -6.70 7.44
C TRP A 38 -8.97 -5.51 7.64
N PRO A 39 -9.49 -4.32 8.03
CA PRO A 39 -8.72 -3.09 8.09
C PRO A 39 -7.53 -3.13 9.07
N GLN A 40 -7.56 -4.00 10.09
CA GLN A 40 -6.50 -4.08 11.10
C GLN A 40 -5.37 -5.05 10.75
N LEU A 41 -5.51 -5.84 9.67
CA LEU A 41 -4.55 -6.91 9.35
C LEU A 41 -3.43 -6.46 8.41
N SER A 42 -3.64 -5.41 7.62
CA SER A 42 -2.63 -4.89 6.70
C SER A 42 -1.72 -3.88 7.40
N TYR A 43 -0.41 -4.06 7.27
CA TYR A 43 0.61 -3.17 7.80
C TYR A 43 1.51 -2.67 6.68
N VAL A 44 2.02 -1.45 6.84
CA VAL A 44 3.01 -0.84 5.96
C VAL A 44 4.23 -0.45 6.77
N ALA A 45 5.39 -0.55 6.14
CA ALA A 45 6.63 0.00 6.65
C ALA A 45 6.94 1.29 5.87
N GLU A 46 7.10 2.39 6.58
CA GLU A 46 7.46 3.69 6.03
C GLU A 46 8.91 4.01 6.38
N ASP A 47 9.64 4.57 5.43
CA ASP A 47 10.92 5.22 5.73
C ASP A 47 10.69 6.66 6.22
N ASP A 48 11.69 7.23 6.87
CA ASP A 48 11.59 8.57 7.48
C ASP A 48 11.51 9.69 6.42
N GLU A 49 11.92 9.39 5.18
CA GLU A 49 11.52 10.16 4.00
C GLU A 49 10.11 9.72 3.59
N ALA A 50 9.10 10.43 4.08
CA ALA A 50 7.74 10.33 3.55
C ALA A 50 7.80 10.55 2.03
N GLN A 51 7.73 9.46 1.26
CA GLN A 51 7.76 9.51 -0.19
C GLN A 51 6.46 10.16 -0.67
N TYR A 52 6.49 11.50 -0.75
CA TYR A 52 5.54 12.30 -1.48
C TYR A 52 5.62 11.86 -2.95
N PHE A 53 4.78 10.91 -3.35
CA PHE A 53 4.47 10.74 -4.76
C PHE A 53 3.58 11.92 -5.17
N PRO A 54 4.04 12.80 -6.07
CA PRO A 54 3.21 13.90 -6.51
C PRO A 54 2.06 13.33 -7.33
N LEU A 55 0.83 13.53 -6.84
CA LEU A 55 -0.38 13.49 -7.65
C LEU A 55 -0.38 14.68 -8.62
N HIS A 56 0.55 14.70 -9.57
CA HIS A 56 0.54 15.64 -10.69
C HIS A 56 1.07 14.94 -11.94
N ALA A 57 0.13 14.41 -12.72
CA ALA A 57 0.21 14.38 -14.18
C ALA A 57 -0.66 15.53 -14.71
#